data_AF-A0AAP8MFB2-F1
#
_entry.id   AF-A0AAP8MFB2-F1
#
_cell.length_a   1.000
_cell.length_b   1.000
_cell.length_c   1.000
_cell.angle_alpha   90.00
_cell.angle_beta   90.00
_cell.angle_gamma   90.00
#
_symmetry.space_group_name_H-M   'P 1'
#
loop_
_entity.id
_entity.type
_entity.pdbx_description
1 polymer ?
#
loop_
_entity_poly.entity_id
_entity_poly.type
_entity_poly.pdbx_seq_one_letter_code
_entity_poly.pdbx_strand_id
1 'polypeptide(L)'
;MSNALAPTPSPSSVVACSRNDAAVLTEIYRDDCNIAIWERQLSDALQQEVTAFLAAHPQFSASTSLAPATAATSDSLGRLRAFPRLAEDISELVDMFCCLFDVTIAGLRLTALAQPMCPRFHVDHVPCRLVTTFQGPATQWLAHEHVNRDKLGSGSKGKTDETSGLYSCPTDTQQASPGDILLLKGERWAGNEGRGLVHRSPAVADNEQRLLLTLDLI
;
A
#
# COMPACT_ATOMS: atom_id res chain seq x y z
N MET A 1 4.23 -12.26 -50.54
CA MET A 1 5.15 -12.04 -49.41
C MET A 1 4.28 -11.84 -48.18
N SER A 2 4.16 -12.88 -47.36
CA SER A 2 3.30 -12.88 -46.17
C SER A 2 4.06 -12.21 -45.03
N ASN A 3 3.56 -11.07 -44.56
CA ASN A 3 4.11 -10.38 -43.40
C ASN A 3 3.55 -11.10 -42.16
N ALA A 4 4.30 -12.07 -41.64
CA ALA A 4 3.98 -12.67 -40.35
C ALA A 4 4.11 -11.57 -39.29
N LEU A 5 3.00 -11.21 -38.65
CA LEU A 5 3.04 -10.41 -37.43
C LEU A 5 3.98 -11.11 -36.45
N ALA A 6 4.92 -10.34 -35.89
CA ALA A 6 5.72 -10.79 -34.77
C ALA A 6 4.78 -11.33 -33.67
N PRO A 7 5.13 -12.43 -32.98
CA PRO A 7 4.33 -12.94 -31.89
C PRO A 7 4.11 -11.83 -30.86
N THR A 8 2.85 -11.60 -30.51
CA THR A 8 2.49 -10.80 -29.33
C THR A 8 3.29 -11.35 -28.14
N PRO A 9 3.99 -10.50 -27.37
CA PRO A 9 4.69 -10.97 -26.18
C PRO A 9 3.69 -11.72 -25.30
N SER A 10 4.05 -12.94 -24.90
CA SER A 10 3.38 -13.67 -23.82
C SER A 10 3.18 -12.73 -22.63
N PRO A 11 2.07 -12.79 -21.87
CA PRO A 11 1.92 -11.94 -20.71
C PRO A 11 3.11 -12.20 -19.79
N SER A 12 4.01 -11.23 -19.70
CA SER A 12 5.12 -11.24 -18.75
C SER A 12 4.51 -11.50 -17.39
N SER A 13 4.89 -12.59 -16.73
CA SER A 13 4.42 -12.93 -15.38
C SER A 13 4.63 -11.70 -14.50
N VAL A 14 3.55 -11.04 -14.10
CA VAL A 14 3.65 -9.91 -13.19
C VAL A 14 4.11 -10.47 -11.85
N VAL A 15 5.21 -9.95 -11.33
CA VAL A 15 5.86 -10.38 -10.10
C VAL A 15 5.65 -9.39 -8.95
N ALA A 16 5.85 -9.92 -7.75
CA ALA A 16 6.11 -9.14 -6.55
C ALA A 16 7.63 -9.08 -6.31
N CYS A 17 8.15 -7.90 -6.00
CA CYS A 17 9.55 -7.70 -5.64
C CYS A 17 9.64 -7.40 -4.14
N SER A 18 10.37 -8.22 -3.37
CA SER A 18 10.54 -8.02 -1.92
C SER A 18 12.00 -8.15 -1.51
N ARG A 19 12.49 -7.24 -0.66
CA ARG A 19 13.84 -7.27 -0.05
C ARG A 19 13.84 -6.53 1.29
N ASN A 20 14.92 -6.72 2.06
CA ASN A 20 15.15 -6.05 3.34
C ASN A 20 15.86 -4.69 3.22
N ASP A 21 16.03 -4.18 2.01
CA ASP A 21 16.65 -2.89 1.72
C ASP A 21 15.73 -2.01 0.88
N ALA A 22 15.81 -0.68 1.07
CA ALA A 22 14.91 0.26 0.42
C ALA A 22 15.08 0.35 -1.10
N ALA A 23 16.19 -0.16 -1.69
CA ALA A 23 16.41 -0.07 -3.12
C ALA A 23 15.40 -0.93 -3.91
N VAL A 24 14.78 -1.93 -3.28
CA VAL A 24 13.67 -2.70 -3.88
C VAL A 24 12.50 -1.83 -4.32
N LEU A 25 12.28 -0.67 -3.70
CA LEU A 25 11.20 0.25 -4.09
C LEU A 25 11.37 0.74 -5.54
N THR A 26 12.59 0.77 -6.06
CA THR A 26 12.86 1.13 -7.46
C THR A 26 12.36 0.08 -8.46
N GLU A 27 12.16 -1.16 -8.03
CA GLU A 27 11.63 -2.24 -8.87
C GLU A 27 10.21 -1.92 -9.36
N ILE A 28 9.49 -1.00 -8.70
CA ILE A 28 8.16 -0.55 -9.12
C ILE A 28 8.15 -0.01 -10.56
N TYR A 29 9.30 0.46 -11.08
CA TYR A 29 9.40 0.95 -12.45
C TYR A 29 9.41 -0.14 -13.52
N ARG A 30 9.64 -1.40 -13.16
CA ARG A 30 9.61 -2.50 -14.13
C ARG A 30 8.19 -2.79 -14.58
N ASP A 31 8.03 -3.07 -15.88
CA ASP A 31 6.72 -3.38 -16.48
C ASP A 31 6.08 -4.68 -15.95
N ASP A 32 6.90 -5.57 -15.38
CA ASP A 32 6.49 -6.82 -14.78
C ASP A 32 6.32 -6.73 -13.25
N CYS A 33 6.59 -5.59 -12.60
CA CYS A 33 6.42 -5.45 -11.15
C CYS A 33 5.13 -4.70 -10.81
N ASN A 34 4.24 -5.29 -10.00
CA ASN A 34 3.02 -4.62 -9.52
C ASN A 34 3.03 -4.28 -8.04
N ILE A 35 3.98 -4.85 -7.29
CA ILE A 35 4.21 -4.54 -5.91
C ILE A 35 5.70 -4.62 -5.61
N ALA A 36 6.23 -3.55 -5.05
CA ALA A 36 7.56 -3.53 -4.44
C ALA A 36 7.40 -3.44 -2.92
N ILE A 37 8.07 -4.31 -2.18
CA ILE A 37 7.96 -4.44 -0.72
C ILE A 37 9.35 -4.29 -0.12
N TRP A 38 9.54 -3.22 0.65
CA TRP A 38 10.68 -3.13 1.55
C TRP A 38 10.28 -3.70 2.91
N GLU A 39 10.82 -4.89 3.19
CA GLU A 39 10.64 -5.64 4.44
C GLU A 39 11.53 -5.00 5.52
N ARG A 40 10.93 -4.18 6.38
CA ARG A 40 11.67 -3.46 7.42
C ARG A 40 11.13 -3.79 8.80
N GLN A 41 12.02 -3.81 9.77
CA GLN A 41 11.66 -3.92 11.18
C GLN A 41 11.66 -2.52 11.79
N LEU A 42 10.55 -2.15 12.43
CA LEU A 42 10.48 -0.91 13.20
C LEU A 42 11.34 -1.04 14.46
N SER A 43 12.09 0.00 14.80
CA SER A 43 12.81 0.02 16.08
C SER A 43 11.85 0.00 17.27
N ASP A 44 12.27 -0.55 18.41
CA ASP A 44 11.46 -0.60 19.63
C ASP A 44 10.96 0.79 20.05
N ALA A 45 11.81 1.81 19.91
CA ALA A 45 11.46 3.19 20.25
C ALA A 45 10.35 3.75 19.33
N LEU A 46 10.39 3.43 18.03
CA LEU A 46 9.32 3.83 17.11
C LEU A 46 8.03 3.06 17.40
N GLN A 47 8.11 1.75 17.67
CA GLN A 47 6.94 0.95 18.04
C GLN A 47 6.26 1.46 19.32
N GLN A 48 7.05 1.87 20.32
CA GLN A 48 6.54 2.50 21.55
C GLN A 48 5.80 3.81 21.26
N GLU A 49 6.33 4.66 20.38
CA GLU A 49 5.65 5.91 20.00
C GLU A 49 4.37 5.65 19.20
N VAL A 50 4.36 4.67 18.29
CA VAL A 50 3.14 4.25 17.57
C VAL A 50 2.07 3.77 18.54
N THR A 51 2.44 2.94 19.52
CA THR A 51 1.52 2.44 20.55
C THR A 51 0.95 3.59 21.38
N ALA A 52 1.81 4.50 21.84
CA ALA A 52 1.39 5.67 22.62
C ALA A 52 0.51 6.62 21.81
N PHE A 53 0.80 6.81 20.51
CA PHE A 53 -0.01 7.62 19.60
C PHE A 53 -1.43 7.06 19.46
N LEU A 54 -1.55 5.76 19.22
CA LEU A 54 -2.86 5.10 19.08
C LEU A 54 -3.68 5.15 20.38
N ALA A 55 -3.02 4.99 21.53
CA ALA A 55 -3.67 5.12 22.83
C ALA A 55 -4.16 6.55 23.10
N ALA A 56 -3.37 7.56 22.73
CA ALA A 56 -3.73 8.97 22.90
C ALA A 56 -4.77 9.45 21.88
N HIS A 57 -4.78 8.88 20.68
CA HIS A 57 -5.56 9.37 19.54
C HIS A 57 -6.26 8.21 18.78
N PRO A 58 -7.19 7.48 19.44
CA PRO A 58 -7.78 6.25 18.91
C PRO A 58 -8.65 6.43 17.65
N GLN A 59 -9.07 7.67 17.37
CA GLN A 59 -9.90 8.04 16.22
C GLN A 59 -9.18 9.05 15.30
N PHE A 60 -7.84 9.12 15.38
CA PHE A 60 -7.08 10.05 14.57
C PHE A 60 -7.28 9.77 13.08
N SER A 61 -7.55 10.82 12.31
CA SER A 61 -7.53 10.77 10.86
C SER A 61 -7.11 12.12 10.33
N ALA A 62 -6.05 12.14 9.54
CA ALA A 62 -5.55 13.32 8.86
C ALA A 62 -5.31 13.02 7.39
N SER A 63 -5.61 13.97 6.53
CA SER A 63 -5.26 13.95 5.11
C SER A 63 -4.78 15.33 4.69
N THR A 64 -3.61 15.40 4.06
CA THR A 64 -2.95 16.66 3.72
C THR A 64 -1.96 16.44 2.58
N SER A 65 -1.61 17.51 1.87
CA SER A 65 -0.56 17.50 0.85
C SER A 65 0.73 18.02 1.48
N LEU A 66 1.82 17.24 1.40
CA LEU A 66 3.07 17.55 2.07
C LEU A 66 4.24 17.57 1.10
N ALA A 67 5.02 18.63 1.17
CA ALA A 67 6.36 18.65 0.61
C ALA A 67 7.33 17.96 1.59
N PRO A 68 8.45 17.41 1.08
CA PRO A 68 9.56 16.97 1.92
C PRO A 68 9.92 18.02 2.98
N ALA A 69 10.36 17.56 4.16
CA ALA A 69 10.68 18.37 5.35
C ALA A 69 9.51 19.15 6.03
N THR A 70 8.30 19.19 5.47
CA THR A 70 7.16 19.91 6.09
C THR A 70 6.19 19.02 6.87
N ALA A 71 6.39 17.69 6.82
CA ALA A 71 5.47 16.72 7.44
C ALA A 71 5.33 16.92 8.96
N ALA A 72 6.43 17.16 9.68
CA ALA A 72 6.41 17.42 11.12
C ALA A 72 5.78 18.77 11.51
N THR A 73 5.68 19.72 10.57
CA THR A 73 5.18 21.08 10.82
C THR A 73 3.74 21.31 10.40
N SER A 74 3.16 20.40 9.62
CA SER A 74 1.77 20.51 9.14
C SER A 74 0.78 20.51 10.31
N ASP A 75 -0.13 21.48 10.31
CA ASP A 75 -1.15 21.60 11.35
C ASP A 75 -2.08 20.37 11.39
N SER A 76 -2.37 19.78 10.22
CA SER A 76 -3.14 18.53 10.12
C SER A 76 -2.46 17.35 10.81
N LEU A 77 -1.13 17.40 10.94
CA LEU A 77 -0.31 16.41 11.64
C LEU A 77 0.22 16.92 12.98
N GLY A 78 -0.30 18.04 13.51
CA GLY A 78 0.23 18.67 14.72
C GLY A 78 0.27 17.77 15.95
N ARG A 79 -0.51 16.68 15.99
CA ARG A 79 -0.46 15.65 17.04
C ARG A 79 0.85 14.86 17.04
N LEU A 80 1.50 14.69 15.88
CA LEU A 80 2.79 14.00 15.76
C LEU A 80 3.94 14.75 16.47
N ARG A 81 3.78 16.04 16.81
CA ARG A 81 4.81 16.80 17.52
C ARG A 81 5.19 16.21 18.88
N ALA A 82 4.30 15.42 19.50
CA ALA A 82 4.58 14.70 20.74
C ALA A 82 5.24 13.33 20.53
N PHE A 83 5.42 12.90 19.27
CA PHE A 83 5.91 11.58 18.87
C PHE A 83 7.00 11.77 17.79
N PRO A 84 8.19 12.27 18.17
CA PRO A 84 9.21 12.70 17.22
C PRO A 84 9.74 11.60 16.31
N ARG A 85 9.88 10.35 16.77
CA ARG A 85 10.37 9.24 15.93
C ARG A 85 9.32 8.85 14.89
N LEU A 86 8.04 8.84 15.26
CA LEU A 86 6.96 8.62 14.30
C LEU A 86 6.89 9.76 13.27
N ALA A 87 7.07 11.01 13.71
CA ALA A 87 7.12 12.16 12.82
C ALA A 87 8.31 12.11 11.86
N GLU A 88 9.49 11.74 12.34
CA GLU A 88 10.72 11.56 11.56
C GLU A 88 10.55 10.45 10.53
N ASP A 89 10.04 9.27 10.92
CA ASP A 89 9.81 8.14 10.02
C ASP A 89 8.84 8.51 8.89
N ILE A 90 7.71 9.15 9.21
CA ILE A 90 6.75 9.63 8.21
C ILE A 90 7.40 10.67 7.28
N SER A 91 8.23 11.55 7.82
CA SER A 91 8.93 12.57 7.02
C SER A 91 9.91 11.94 6.04
N GLU A 92 10.66 10.92 6.47
CA GLU A 92 11.57 10.15 5.65
C GLU A 92 10.82 9.40 4.54
N LEU A 93 9.69 8.77 4.85
CA LEU A 93 8.86 8.11 3.83
C LEU A 93 8.29 9.08 2.79
N VAL A 94 7.89 10.29 3.20
CA VAL A 94 7.45 11.34 2.26
C VAL A 94 8.60 11.78 1.36
N ASP A 95 9.80 11.99 1.91
CA ASP A 95 10.98 12.38 1.15
C ASP A 95 11.39 11.30 0.14
N MET A 96 11.47 10.04 0.58
CA MET A 96 11.74 8.89 -0.28
C MET A 96 10.72 8.75 -1.40
N PHE A 97 9.42 8.90 -1.10
CA PHE A 97 8.36 8.81 -2.11
C PHE A 97 8.46 9.94 -3.14
N CYS A 98 8.66 11.18 -2.68
CA CYS A 98 8.83 12.34 -3.54
C CYS A 98 10.06 12.19 -4.45
N CYS A 99 11.19 11.76 -3.88
CA CYS A 99 12.42 11.50 -4.61
C CYS A 99 12.25 10.37 -5.62
N LEU A 100 11.58 9.28 -5.25
CA LEU A 100 11.40 8.12 -6.12
C LEU A 100 10.60 8.47 -7.37
N PHE A 101 9.53 9.27 -7.22
CA PHE A 101 8.61 9.64 -8.31
C PHE A 101 8.88 10.99 -8.96
N ASP A 102 9.96 11.68 -8.57
CA ASP A 102 10.31 13.02 -9.06
C ASP A 102 9.16 14.03 -8.91
N VAL A 103 8.54 14.05 -7.72
CA VAL A 103 7.48 14.99 -7.35
C VAL A 103 7.88 15.82 -6.14
N THR A 104 7.34 17.03 -6.03
CA THR A 104 7.65 17.92 -4.90
C THR A 104 6.65 17.83 -3.74
N ILE A 105 5.52 17.16 -3.94
CA ILE A 105 4.43 17.05 -2.96
C ILE A 105 3.81 15.65 -3.06
N ALA A 106 3.56 15.03 -1.90
CA ALA A 106 2.78 13.80 -1.78
C ALA A 106 1.44 14.07 -1.10
N GLY A 107 0.38 13.40 -1.55
CA GLY A 107 -0.88 13.31 -0.82
C GLY A 107 -0.73 12.31 0.32
N LEU A 108 -0.66 12.80 1.56
CA LEU A 108 -0.52 11.97 2.75
C LEU A 108 -1.89 11.73 3.40
N ARG A 109 -2.12 10.49 3.84
CA ARG A 109 -3.17 10.14 4.79
C ARG A 109 -2.60 9.29 5.92
N LEU A 110 -2.84 9.72 7.15
CA LEU A 110 -2.53 8.96 8.36
C LEU A 110 -3.83 8.71 9.14
N THR A 111 -4.13 7.44 9.44
CA THR A 111 -5.41 7.08 10.05
C THR A 111 -5.23 5.98 11.10
N ALA A 112 -5.76 6.23 12.29
CA ALA A 112 -6.02 5.24 13.32
C ALA A 112 -7.36 4.54 13.02
N LEU A 113 -7.33 3.22 12.87
CA LEU A 113 -8.46 2.40 12.47
C LEU A 113 -8.81 1.41 13.57
N ALA A 114 -10.09 1.37 13.94
CA ALA A 114 -10.70 0.31 14.73
C ALA A 114 -11.55 -0.65 13.87
N GLN A 115 -11.74 -0.32 12.58
CA GLN A 115 -12.48 -1.12 11.60
C GLN A 115 -11.77 -1.05 10.24
N PRO A 116 -11.89 -2.09 9.38
CA PRO A 116 -11.29 -2.08 8.05
C PRO A 116 -11.96 -1.03 7.14
N MET A 117 -11.17 -0.21 6.43
CA MET A 117 -11.71 0.75 5.45
C MET A 117 -12.13 0.08 4.13
N CYS A 118 -11.32 -0.86 3.65
CA CYS A 118 -11.53 -1.54 2.36
C CYS A 118 -11.43 -3.06 2.57
N PRO A 119 -12.44 -3.70 3.19
CA PRO A 119 -12.39 -5.11 3.55
C PRO A 119 -12.46 -6.07 2.36
N ARG A 120 -12.86 -5.58 1.17
CA ARG A 120 -12.90 -6.38 -0.06
C ARG A 120 -11.67 -6.12 -0.92
N PHE A 121 -11.21 -7.16 -1.60
CA PHE A 121 -10.18 -7.07 -2.62
C PHE A 121 -10.62 -6.12 -3.75
N HIS A 122 -9.74 -5.19 -4.05
CA HIS A 122 -9.95 -4.16 -5.08
C HIS A 122 -8.61 -3.78 -5.71
N VAL A 123 -8.70 -2.98 -6.76
CA VAL A 123 -7.56 -2.31 -7.39
C VAL A 123 -7.68 -0.82 -7.17
N ASP A 124 -6.54 -0.17 -6.99
CA ASP A 124 -6.48 1.27 -6.87
C ASP A 124 -6.49 1.95 -8.26
N HIS A 125 -7.23 3.06 -8.35
CA HIS A 125 -7.30 3.89 -9.56
C HIS A 125 -6.41 5.13 -9.41
N VAL A 126 -5.18 4.91 -8.95
CA VAL A 126 -4.07 5.90 -8.93
C VAL A 126 -2.89 5.31 -9.70
N PRO A 127 -1.85 6.10 -10.04
CA PRO A 127 -0.67 5.53 -10.70
C PRO A 127 0.09 4.60 -9.75
N CYS A 128 0.44 5.08 -8.57
CA CYS A 128 1.06 4.28 -7.52
C CYS A 128 0.66 4.83 -6.15
N ARG A 129 0.56 3.92 -5.17
CA ARG A 129 0.32 4.25 -3.77
C ARG A 129 1.37 3.60 -2.89
N LEU A 130 1.99 4.38 -2.01
CA LEU A 130 2.73 3.83 -0.89
C LEU A 130 1.76 3.48 0.24
N VAL A 131 1.91 2.31 0.85
CA VAL A 131 1.15 1.88 2.02
C VAL A 131 2.09 1.33 3.06
N THR A 132 1.93 1.77 4.31
CA THR A 132 2.56 1.12 5.46
C THR A 132 1.60 1.05 6.64
N THR A 133 1.64 -0.07 7.35
CA THR A 133 0.90 -0.26 8.60
C THR A 133 1.90 -0.30 9.74
N PHE A 134 1.91 0.72 10.60
CA PHE A 134 2.85 0.81 11.71
C PHE A 134 2.55 -0.17 12.83
N GLN A 135 1.26 -0.42 13.08
CA GLN A 135 0.76 -1.35 14.10
C GLN A 135 -0.58 -1.91 13.63
N GLY A 136 -0.90 -3.15 14.03
CA GLY A 136 -2.11 -3.87 13.62
C GLY A 136 -1.92 -4.65 12.31
N PRO A 137 -2.95 -5.38 11.85
CA PRO A 137 -2.83 -6.24 10.67
C PRO A 137 -2.61 -5.40 9.40
N ALA A 138 -1.56 -5.73 8.63
CA ALA A 138 -1.13 -4.95 7.48
C ALA A 138 -1.88 -5.34 6.18
N THR A 139 -1.53 -4.76 5.05
CA THR A 139 -2.21 -5.00 3.77
C THR A 139 -2.15 -6.47 3.33
N GLN A 140 -3.28 -7.00 2.84
CA GLN A 140 -3.34 -8.27 2.12
C GLN A 140 -3.35 -8.03 0.62
N TRP A 141 -2.73 -8.91 -0.15
CA TRP A 141 -2.68 -8.80 -1.60
C TRP A 141 -2.69 -10.18 -2.28
N LEU A 142 -3.02 -10.20 -3.57
CA LEU A 142 -3.04 -11.41 -4.39
C LEU A 142 -2.06 -11.24 -5.55
N ALA A 143 -1.26 -12.27 -5.81
CA ALA A 143 -0.40 -12.35 -6.99
C ALA A 143 -1.26 -12.35 -8.26
N HIS A 144 -0.76 -11.73 -9.33
CA HIS A 144 -1.55 -11.47 -10.54
C HIS A 144 -2.13 -12.75 -11.14
N GLU A 145 -1.33 -13.82 -11.20
CA GLU A 145 -1.70 -15.13 -11.72
C GLU A 145 -2.77 -15.86 -10.90
N HIS A 146 -2.99 -15.46 -9.64
CA HIS A 146 -3.97 -16.08 -8.75
C HIS A 146 -5.32 -15.34 -8.74
N VAL A 147 -5.47 -14.26 -9.52
CA VAL A 147 -6.70 -13.47 -9.54
C VAL A 147 -7.54 -13.70 -10.79
N ASN A 148 -8.79 -14.10 -10.59
CA ASN A 148 -9.84 -13.98 -11.58
C ASN A 148 -10.47 -12.58 -11.55
N ARG A 149 -9.94 -11.68 -12.40
CA ARG A 149 -10.32 -10.26 -12.41
C ARG A 149 -11.78 -10.02 -12.80
N ASP A 150 -12.43 -10.94 -13.51
CA ASP A 150 -13.87 -10.86 -13.83
C ASP A 150 -14.76 -10.94 -12.58
N LYS A 151 -14.19 -11.30 -11.42
CA LYS A 151 -14.90 -11.37 -10.13
C LYS A 151 -14.69 -10.15 -9.25
N LEU A 152 -13.87 -9.18 -9.65
CA LEU A 152 -13.66 -7.96 -8.88
C LEU A 152 -14.93 -7.08 -8.87
N GLY A 153 -15.14 -6.36 -7.76
CA GLY A 153 -16.21 -5.36 -7.65
C GLY A 153 -17.61 -5.94 -7.87
N SER A 154 -18.33 -5.47 -8.89
CA SER A 154 -19.65 -5.97 -9.29
C SER A 154 -19.60 -7.36 -9.93
N GLY A 155 -18.45 -7.77 -10.46
CA GLY A 155 -18.20 -9.10 -11.03
C GLY A 155 -18.40 -10.24 -10.03
N SER A 156 -18.31 -9.96 -8.73
CA SER A 156 -18.57 -10.93 -7.66
C SER A 156 -20.03 -11.33 -7.53
N LYS A 157 -20.96 -10.59 -8.18
CA LYS A 157 -22.42 -10.78 -8.09
C LYS A 157 -22.93 -10.83 -6.63
N GLY A 158 -22.34 -10.00 -5.77
CA GLY A 158 -22.70 -9.89 -4.34
C GLY A 158 -22.13 -10.99 -3.45
N LYS A 159 -21.32 -11.91 -3.99
CA LYS A 159 -20.60 -12.89 -3.18
C LYS A 159 -19.38 -12.26 -2.48
N THR A 160 -18.96 -12.89 -1.39
CA THR A 160 -17.71 -12.55 -0.68
C THR A 160 -16.50 -12.93 -1.53
N ASP A 161 -15.33 -12.37 -1.22
CA ASP A 161 -14.11 -12.66 -1.98
C ASP A 161 -13.79 -14.17 -1.97
N GLU A 162 -13.98 -14.81 -0.81
CA GLU A 162 -13.73 -16.24 -0.54
C GLU A 162 -14.66 -17.17 -1.35
N THR A 163 -15.83 -16.70 -1.79
CA THR A 163 -16.86 -17.53 -2.44
C THR A 163 -17.20 -17.08 -3.86
N SER A 164 -16.70 -15.92 -4.28
CA SER A 164 -16.93 -15.34 -5.61
C SER A 164 -16.17 -16.05 -6.73
N GLY A 165 -15.12 -16.81 -6.38
CA GLY A 165 -14.15 -17.36 -7.31
C GLY A 165 -13.10 -16.33 -7.75
N LEU A 166 -12.91 -15.25 -6.98
CA LEU A 166 -11.89 -14.22 -7.22
C LEU A 166 -10.47 -14.79 -7.18
N TYR A 167 -10.23 -15.75 -6.29
CA TYR A 167 -9.01 -16.55 -6.21
C TYR A 167 -9.39 -18.00 -5.91
N SER A 168 -8.46 -18.93 -6.09
CA SER A 168 -8.77 -20.37 -6.04
C SER A 168 -8.58 -20.98 -4.66
N CYS A 169 -7.57 -20.52 -3.91
CA CYS A 169 -7.24 -21.04 -2.59
C CYS A 169 -7.02 -19.89 -1.58
N PRO A 170 -7.48 -20.00 -0.32
CA PRO A 170 -7.15 -19.02 0.72
C PRO A 170 -5.64 -18.76 0.90
N THR A 171 -4.79 -19.75 0.63
CA THR A 171 -3.33 -19.61 0.68
C THR A 171 -2.76 -18.73 -0.44
N ASP A 172 -3.55 -18.36 -1.45
CA ASP A 172 -3.15 -17.43 -2.49
C ASP A 172 -3.05 -15.99 -1.94
N THR A 173 -3.72 -15.71 -0.81
CA THR A 173 -3.68 -14.42 -0.13
C THR A 173 -2.35 -14.25 0.60
N GLN A 174 -1.60 -13.24 0.17
CA GLN A 174 -0.38 -12.80 0.81
C GLN A 174 -0.68 -11.71 1.83
N GLN A 175 0.15 -11.60 2.87
CA GLN A 175 -0.02 -10.68 3.99
C GLN A 175 1.30 -9.99 4.28
N ALA A 176 1.32 -8.66 4.21
CA ALA A 176 2.47 -7.87 4.65
C ALA A 176 2.61 -7.90 6.19
N SER A 177 3.80 -7.59 6.68
CA SER A 177 4.07 -7.41 8.11
C SER A 177 3.92 -5.95 8.53
N PRO A 178 3.60 -5.67 9.80
CA PRO A 178 3.67 -4.32 10.33
C PRO A 178 5.09 -3.75 10.16
N GLY A 179 5.16 -2.50 9.71
CA GLY A 179 6.40 -1.80 9.40
C GLY A 179 6.80 -1.88 7.93
N ASP A 180 6.41 -2.92 7.19
CA ASP A 180 6.73 -3.02 5.75
C ASP A 180 6.27 -1.78 4.98
N ILE A 181 7.07 -1.39 3.99
CA ILE A 181 6.74 -0.32 3.05
C ILE A 181 6.38 -0.96 1.71
N LEU A 182 5.13 -0.79 1.29
CA LEU A 182 4.64 -1.34 0.04
C LEU A 182 4.41 -0.20 -0.96
N LEU A 183 4.90 -0.34 -2.18
CA LEU A 183 4.44 0.42 -3.33
C LEU A 183 3.50 -0.45 -4.15
N LEU A 184 2.25 -0.03 -4.27
CA LEU A 184 1.21 -0.72 -5.02
C LEU A 184 1.05 -0.02 -6.37
N LYS A 185 1.31 -0.72 -7.48
CA LYS A 185 1.05 -0.18 -8.81
C LYS A 185 -0.44 -0.26 -9.11
N GLY A 186 -1.06 0.87 -9.42
CA GLY A 186 -2.48 0.96 -9.69
C GLY A 186 -2.82 0.91 -11.18
N GLU A 187 -4.10 1.07 -11.49
CA GLU A 187 -4.65 1.04 -12.86
C GLU A 187 -4.27 2.25 -13.71
N ARG A 188 -3.87 3.37 -13.09
CA ARG A 188 -3.48 4.59 -13.83
C ARG A 188 -1.98 4.69 -14.08
N TRP A 189 -1.20 3.67 -13.72
CA TRP A 189 0.19 3.60 -14.14
C TRP A 189 0.24 3.36 -15.64
N ALA A 190 1.05 4.13 -16.36
CA ALA A 190 1.13 4.03 -17.82
C ALA A 190 1.49 2.60 -18.26
N GLY A 191 0.61 1.96 -19.02
CA GLY A 191 0.79 0.58 -19.48
C GLY A 191 0.38 -0.50 -18.46
N ASN A 192 -0.19 -0.15 -17.31
CA ASN A 192 -0.68 -1.10 -16.29
C ASN A 192 -2.20 -1.29 -16.28
N GLU A 193 -2.89 -0.85 -17.32
CA GLU A 193 -4.34 -0.95 -17.42
C GLU A 193 -4.79 -2.41 -17.40
N GLY A 194 -5.78 -2.71 -16.58
CA GLY A 194 -6.27 -4.07 -16.35
C GLY A 194 -5.30 -4.94 -15.53
N ARG A 195 -4.21 -4.37 -15.00
CA ARG A 195 -3.20 -5.11 -14.24
C ARG A 195 -2.94 -4.56 -12.85
N GLY A 196 -3.64 -3.53 -12.37
CA GLY A 196 -3.45 -2.97 -11.03
C GLY A 196 -3.45 -4.02 -9.92
N LEU A 197 -2.60 -3.82 -8.91
CA LEU A 197 -2.45 -4.75 -7.80
C LEU A 197 -3.76 -4.94 -7.05
N VAL A 198 -4.15 -6.20 -6.89
CA VAL A 198 -5.35 -6.59 -6.16
C VAL A 198 -5.00 -6.74 -4.69
N HIS A 199 -5.58 -5.87 -3.85
CA HIS A 199 -5.26 -5.80 -2.44
C HIS A 199 -6.48 -5.44 -1.59
N ARG A 200 -6.37 -5.63 -0.27
CA ARG A 200 -7.39 -5.25 0.71
C ARG A 200 -6.77 -4.90 2.07
N SER A 201 -7.57 -4.19 2.86
CA SER A 201 -7.32 -4.02 4.28
C SER A 201 -7.95 -5.20 5.04
N PRO A 202 -7.18 -6.07 5.72
CA PRO A 202 -7.78 -7.13 6.53
C PRO A 202 -8.61 -6.56 7.68
N ALA A 203 -9.47 -7.41 8.24
CA ALA A 203 -10.20 -7.11 9.46
C ALA A 203 -9.22 -6.91 10.63
N VAL A 204 -9.57 -5.98 11.51
CA VAL A 204 -8.88 -5.75 12.78
C VAL A 204 -9.65 -6.52 13.84
N ALA A 205 -8.96 -7.29 14.71
CA ALA A 205 -9.63 -8.03 15.76
C ALA A 205 -10.24 -7.09 16.81
N ASP A 206 -11.20 -7.59 17.58
CA ASP A 206 -11.82 -6.81 18.65
C ASP A 206 -10.76 -6.32 19.64
N ASN A 207 -10.74 -5.00 19.90
CA ASN A 207 -9.79 -4.27 20.74
C ASN A 207 -8.37 -4.09 20.17
N GLU A 208 -8.12 -4.47 18.91
CA GLU A 208 -6.90 -4.06 18.22
C GLU A 208 -7.06 -2.67 17.59
N GLN A 209 -5.96 -1.94 17.52
CA GLN A 209 -5.89 -0.66 16.81
C GLN A 209 -4.83 -0.74 15.73
N ARG A 210 -5.15 -0.15 14.58
CA ARG A 210 -4.26 -0.10 13.43
C ARG A 210 -3.87 1.33 13.10
N LEU A 211 -2.59 1.62 12.93
CA LEU A 211 -2.12 2.89 12.38
C LEU A 211 -1.66 2.69 10.95
N LEU A 212 -2.40 3.27 10.00
CA LEU A 212 -2.15 3.17 8.56
C LEU A 212 -1.68 4.52 8.02
N LEU A 213 -0.60 4.49 7.23
CA LEU A 213 -0.16 5.60 6.39
C LEU A 213 -0.30 5.21 4.91
N THR A 214 -0.83 6.13 4.10
CA THR A 214 -0.75 6.05 2.65
C THR A 214 -0.19 7.34 2.05
N LEU A 215 0.61 7.20 0.99
CA LEU A 215 1.06 8.32 0.15
C LEU A 215 0.62 8.10 -1.30
N ASP A 216 0.04 9.14 -1.89
CA ASP A 216 -0.43 9.17 -3.27
C ASP A 216 0.25 10.29 -4.06
N LEU A 217 0.39 10.07 -5.37
CA LEU A 217 0.67 11.14 -6.34
C LEU A 217 -0.57 12.01 -6.48
N ILE A 218 -0.41 13.34 -6.45
CA ILE A 218 -1.49 14.33 -6.53
C ILE A 218 -1.31 15.33 -7.67
#